data_AF-A0AAN8XFP4-F1
#
_entry.id   AF-A0AAN8XFP4-F1
#
_cell.length_a   1.000
_cell.length_b   1.000
_cell.length_c   1.000
_cell.angle_alpha   90.00
_cell.angle_beta   90.00
_cell.angle_gamma   90.00
#
_symmetry.space_group_name_H-M   'P 1'
#
loop_
_entity.id
_entity.type
_entity.pdbx_description
1 polymer ?
#
loop_
_entity_poly.entity_id
_entity_poly.type
_entity_poly.pdbx_seq_one_letter_code
_entity_poly.pdbx_strand_id
1 'polypeptide(L)'
;MKNAVIYNPPFFHLKILPDGSAKPTAGIDYEVLNAIGKKLNFTYTLVITEDGQWGGEQPDGSFSGMIGKVVRHESHFAINEITLT
;
A
#
# COMPACT_ATOMS: atom_id res chain seq x y z
N MET A 1 5.76 9.66 4.80
CA MET A 1 4.97 8.54 5.35
C MET A 1 5.25 7.27 4.55
N LYS A 2 5.32 6.10 5.20
CA LYS A 2 5.52 4.80 4.55
C LYS A 2 4.17 4.10 4.41
N ASN A 3 3.76 3.77 3.18
CA ASN A 3 2.43 3.25 2.89
C ASN A 3 2.52 1.89 2.21
N ALA A 4 1.67 0.95 2.65
CA ALA A 4 1.61 -0.38 2.07
C ALA A 4 0.71 -0.37 0.82
N VAL A 5 1.20 -0.96 -0.26
CA VAL A 5 0.48 -1.13 -1.53
C VAL A 5 0.80 -2.51 -2.11
N ILE A 6 0.01 -2.94 -3.09
CA ILE A 6 0.32 -4.09 -3.95
C ILE A 6 0.14 -3.67 -5.41
N TYR A 7 0.80 -4.38 -6.33
CA TYR A 7 0.57 -4.19 -7.77
C TYR A 7 -0.84 -4.67 -8.11
N ASN A 8 -1.72 -3.76 -8.50
CA ASN A 8 -3.13 -4.07 -8.74
C ASN A 8 -3.70 -3.10 -9.81
N PRO A 9 -3.49 -3.37 -11.10
CA PRO A 9 -4.14 -2.60 -12.16
C PRO A 9 -5.67 -2.77 -12.10
N PRO A 10 -6.46 -1.71 -12.34
CA PRO A 10 -6.07 -0.37 -12.80
C PRO A 10 -5.75 0.63 -11.67
N PHE A 11 -5.67 0.20 -10.42
CA PHE A 11 -5.52 1.06 -9.24
C PHE A 11 -4.08 1.51 -9.02
N PHE A 12 -3.13 0.57 -9.13
CA PHE A 12 -1.70 0.83 -9.05
C PHE A 12 -0.93 0.04 -10.11
N HIS A 13 -0.28 0.78 -11.01
CA HIS A 13 0.89 0.31 -11.75
C HIS A 13 2.15 0.75 -11.01
N LEU A 14 3.04 -0.20 -10.71
CA LEU A 14 4.21 0.02 -9.86
C LEU A 14 5.47 -0.48 -10.56
N LYS A 15 6.57 0.25 -10.37
CA LYS A 15 7.93 -0.21 -10.64
C LYS A 15 8.64 -0.44 -9.31
N ILE A 16 9.16 -1.64 -9.11
CA ILE A 16 9.94 -1.97 -7.90
C ILE A 16 11.34 -1.41 -8.05
N LEU A 17 11.83 -0.75 -7.01
CA LEU A 17 13.17 -0.20 -6.94
C LEU A 17 14.10 -1.19 -6.23
N PRO A 18 15.42 -1.14 -6.48
CA PRO A 18 16.38 -2.08 -5.89
C PRO A 18 16.42 -2.05 -4.35
N ASP A 19 15.96 -0.97 -3.73
CA ASP A 19 15.87 -0.81 -2.27
C ASP A 19 14.59 -1.41 -1.65
N GLY A 20 13.75 -2.07 -2.47
CA GLY A 20 12.49 -2.66 -2.04
C GLY A 20 11.31 -1.69 -1.97
N SER A 21 11.52 -0.40 -2.26
CA SER A 21 10.43 0.56 -2.41
C SER A 21 9.76 0.44 -3.78
N ALA A 22 8.57 1.01 -3.92
CA ALA A 22 7.84 1.03 -5.18
C ALA A 22 7.63 2.46 -5.67
N LYS A 23 7.83 2.65 -6.98
CA LYS A 23 7.49 3.89 -7.69
C LYS A 23 6.20 3.68 -8.47
N PRO A 24 5.13 4.46 -8.19
CA PRO A 24 3.93 4.41 -9.00
C PRO A 24 4.19 5.01 -10.38
N THR A 25 3.64 4.39 -11.43
CA THR A 25 3.75 4.86 -12.81
C THR A 25 2.40 5.29 -13.39
N ALA A 26 1.30 4.72 -12.90
CA ALA A 26 -0.08 5.07 -13.26
C ALA A 26 -1.05 4.43 -12.26
N GLY A 27 -2.33 4.84 -12.31
CA GLY A 27 -3.45 4.17 -11.65
C GLY A 27 -4.32 5.09 -10.81
N ILE A 28 -5.57 4.70 -10.62
CA ILE A 28 -6.59 5.55 -9.96
C ILE A 28 -6.17 5.90 -8.53
N ASP A 29 -5.72 4.91 -7.76
CA ASP A 29 -5.36 5.13 -6.36
C ASP A 29 -4.07 5.92 -6.20
N TYR A 30 -3.15 5.83 -7.17
CA TYR A 30 -1.99 6.71 -7.24
C TYR A 30 -2.44 8.18 -7.40
N GLU A 31 -3.38 8.46 -8.30
CA GLU A 31 -3.88 9.83 -8.49
C GLU A 31 -4.61 10.36 -7.25
N VAL A 32 -5.43 9.53 -6.60
CA VAL A 32 -6.09 9.85 -5.33
C VAL A 32 -5.06 10.16 -4.24
N LEU A 33 -4.07 9.29 -4.04
CA LEU A 33 -3.01 9.49 -3.05
C LEU A 33 -2.22 10.77 -3.30
N ASN A 34 -1.85 11.02 -4.56
CA ASN A 34 -1.11 12.21 -4.97
C ASN A 34 -1.92 13.49 -4.72
N ALA A 35 -3.23 13.47 -5.01
CA ALA A 35 -4.12 14.60 -4.73
C ALA A 35 -4.24 14.89 -3.23
N ILE A 36 -4.43 13.85 -2.41
CA ILE A 36 -4.52 13.97 -0.95
C ILE A 36 -3.19 14.47 -0.37
N GLY A 37 -2.05 13.91 -0.82
CA GLY A 37 -0.71 14.33 -0.41
C GLY A 37 -0.43 15.81 -0.67
N LYS A 38 -0.78 16.29 -1.86
CA LYS A 38 -0.69 17.72 -2.21
C LYS A 38 -1.62 18.59 -1.36
N LYS A 39 -2.87 18.16 -1.17
CA LYS A 39 -3.88 18.94 -0.44
C LYS A 39 -3.54 19.08 1.05
N LEU A 40 -2.99 18.04 1.65
CA LEU A 40 -2.66 17.97 3.08
C LEU A 40 -1.17 18.21 3.38
N ASN A 41 -0.37 18.53 2.36
CA ASN A 41 1.05 18.83 2.45
C ASN A 41 1.88 17.72 3.14
N PHE A 42 1.74 16.48 2.66
CA PHE A 42 2.61 15.38 3.07
C PHE A 42 3.27 14.67 1.89
N THR A 43 4.39 14.04 2.17
CA THR A 43 5.10 13.15 1.25
C THR A 43 4.94 11.70 1.66
N TYR A 44 5.09 10.80 0.69
CA TYR A 44 4.95 9.37 0.91
C TYR A 44 5.98 8.55 0.16
N THR A 45 6.20 7.34 0.66
CA THR A 45 6.96 6.26 0.03
C THR A 45 6.05 5.04 0.00
N LEU A 46 5.98 4.37 -1.15
CA LEU A 46 5.22 3.13 -1.29
C LEU A 46 6.14 1.95 -1.02
N VAL A 47 5.64 0.98 -0.26
CA VAL A 47 6.29 -0.31 -0.05
C VAL A 47 5.35 -1.42 -0.45
N ILE A 48 5.90 -2.45 -1.07
CA ILE A 48 5.14 -3.65 -1.40
C ILE A 48 5.30 -4.67 -0.29
N THR A 49 4.23 -5.45 -0.10
CA THR A 49 4.20 -6.57 0.83
C THR A 49 5.05 -7.70 0.27
N GLU A 50 5.75 -8.43 1.13
CA GLU A 50 6.64 -9.50 0.69
C GLU A 50 5.88 -10.62 -0.07
N ASP A 51 4.61 -10.81 0.26
CA ASP A 51 3.70 -11.80 -0.32
C ASP A 51 2.87 -11.29 -1.51
N GLY A 52 2.89 -9.99 -1.78
CA GLY A 52 2.04 -9.35 -2.79
C GLY A 52 0.53 -9.47 -2.54
N GLN A 53 0.09 -9.77 -1.32
CA GLN A 53 -1.32 -9.99 -0.98
C GLN A 53 -1.93 -8.84 -0.18
N TRP A 54 -3.25 -8.66 -0.27
CA TRP A 54 -4.02 -7.80 0.63
C TRP A 54 -3.82 -8.20 2.09
N GLY A 55 -3.84 -9.50 2.36
CA GLY A 55 -3.76 -10.05 3.70
C GLY A 55 -5.13 -10.23 4.35
N GLY A 56 -5.12 -10.92 5.49
CA GLY A 56 -6.32 -11.20 6.27
C GLY A 56 -5.96 -11.82 7.62
N GLU A 57 -6.97 -11.98 8.46
CA GLU A 57 -6.83 -12.61 9.77
C GLU A 57 -6.37 -14.08 9.59
N GLN A 58 -5.42 -14.48 10.41
CA GLN A 58 -4.86 -15.83 10.48
C GLN A 58 -5.46 -16.57 11.68
N PRO A 59 -5.36 -17.92 11.75
CA PRO A 59 -5.93 -18.69 12.87
C PRO A 59 -5.40 -18.29 14.26
N ASP A 60 -4.23 -17.66 14.33
CA ASP A 60 -3.62 -17.17 15.55
C ASP A 60 -4.03 -15.72 15.92
N GLY A 61 -4.95 -15.12 15.16
CA GLY A 61 -5.41 -13.73 15.33
C GLY A 61 -4.47 -12.68 14.75
N SER A 62 -3.33 -13.08 14.16
CA SER A 62 -2.46 -12.16 13.43
C SER A 62 -3.04 -11.80 12.06
N PHE A 63 -2.56 -10.71 11.44
CA PHE A 63 -2.92 -10.34 10.07
C PHE A 63 -1.73 -10.46 9.14
N SER A 64 -1.93 -11.04 7.95
CA SER A 64 -0.91 -11.15 6.89
C SER A 64 -0.99 -9.97 5.89
N GLY A 65 -0.13 -9.96 4.87
CA GLY A 65 -0.18 -9.03 3.74
C GLY A 65 -0.15 -7.54 4.08
N MET A 66 -0.74 -6.75 3.19
CA MET A 66 -0.81 -5.29 3.24
C MET A 66 -1.48 -4.79 4.52
N ILE A 67 -2.60 -5.40 4.90
CA ILE A 67 -3.34 -5.09 6.13
C ILE A 67 -2.48 -5.42 7.35
N GLY A 68 -1.81 -6.58 7.36
CA GLY A 68 -0.91 -7.00 8.42
C GLY A 68 0.22 -6.02 8.68
N LYS A 69 0.80 -5.39 7.64
CA LYS A 69 1.82 -4.35 7.82
C LYS A 69 1.29 -3.13 8.58
N VAL A 70 0.03 -2.77 8.38
CA VAL A 70 -0.60 -1.66 9.13
C VAL A 70 -0.89 -2.09 10.57
N VAL A 71 -1.44 -3.28 10.77
CA VAL A 71 -1.71 -3.86 12.10
C VAL A 71 -0.45 -3.94 12.96
N ARG A 72 0.70 -4.29 12.36
CA ARG A 72 2.00 -4.35 13.03
C ARG A 72 2.77 -3.03 13.05
N HIS A 73 2.15 -1.92 12.64
CA HIS A 73 2.76 -0.58 12.58
C HIS A 73 4.03 -0.48 11.70
N GLU A 74 4.21 -1.38 10.73
CA GLU A 74 5.32 -1.35 9.76
C GLU A 74 5.08 -0.33 8.63
N SER A 75 3.83 0.08 8.47
CA SER A 75 3.31 1.08 7.51
C SER A 75 2.27 1.96 8.20
N HIS A 76 2.18 3.23 7.78
CA HIS A 76 1.27 4.22 8.38
C HIS A 76 -0.18 4.02 7.92
N PHE A 77 -0.36 3.67 6.64
CA PHE A 77 -1.65 3.26 6.09
C PHE A 77 -1.46 2.32 4.89
N ALA A 78 -2.53 1.62 4.54
CA ALA A 78 -2.65 0.85 3.32
C ALA A 78 -3.52 1.64 2.32
N ILE A 79 -3.16 1.59 1.04
CA ILE A 79 -3.98 2.17 -0.02
C ILE A 79 -3.96 1.25 -1.24
N ASN A 80 -5.15 0.82 -1.62
CA ASN A 80 -5.45 0.05 -2.82
C ASN A 80 -6.98 0.03 -2.98
N GLU A 81 -7.46 -0.76 -3.94
CA GLU A 81 -8.83 -1.27 -3.91
C GLU A 81 -8.97 -2.16 -2.66
N ILE A 82 -9.55 -1.57 -1.61
CA ILE A 82 -9.74 -2.19 -0.31
C ILE A 82 -11.22 -2.44 -0.11
N THR A 83 -11.57 -3.69 0.14
CA THR A 83 -12.92 -4.10 0.51
C THR A 83 -13.17 -3.81 1.99
N LEU A 84 -14.38 -3.34 2.30
CA LEU A 84 -14.89 -3.29 3.67
C LEU A 84 -15.74 -4.55 3.88
N THR A 85 -15.28 -5.45 4.75
CA THR A 85 -15.85 -6.78 5.00
C THR A 85 -16.49 -6.87 6.37
#